data_AF-A0A143DBY2-F1
#
_entry.id   AF-A0A143DBY2-F1
#
_cell.length_a   1.000
_cell.length_b   1.000
_cell.length_c   1.000
_cell.angle_alpha   90.00
_cell.angle_beta   90.00
_cell.angle_gamma   90.00
#
_symmetry.space_group_name_H-M   'P 1'
#
loop_
_entity.id
_entity.type
_entity.pdbx_description
1 polymer ?
#
loop_
_entity_poly.entity_id
_entity_poly.type
_entity_poly.pdbx_seq_one_letter_code
_entity_poly.pdbx_strand_id
1 'polypeptide(L)'
;MMALVIVFCLAGLLTSLWLGGAVLYIGSLVGWDSLMLLPPSDMAVLVAGTFGPVVALWLLVGFINMAASGHRQEHVLNTLAQQSRHTSDHVEAQVRTLLQMQADSRRRAAVEGMELALRDLNAHASLLAERLGMVSTAEAETLWGRTVSGDVWAFAQAFLVRAAAYPEFAGMLAERALGDPVSVQALHCFIRRCEALRHEVQQHDLHPLFGQVIEEGPLARLHTLFLDLADRIEILRDVRAGSADSSSSMVEDVVRQKASSSLGDDSLLLEQTDFGDENNPSVSEPEPAYGAGSRATVSPRASGLDRLHDALARMGGGGAYSPSTPGDGAAGVAERSVQGEKGIPSREGQHSASDAVV
;
A
#
# COMPACT_ATOMS: atom_id res chain seq x y z
N MET A 1 -36.23 -34.14 -33.40
CA MET A 1 -37.49 -34.50 -32.71
C MET A 1 -38.38 -35.39 -33.56
N MET A 2 -38.79 -34.99 -34.78
CA MET A 2 -39.74 -35.75 -35.63
C MET A 2 -39.54 -37.28 -35.66
N ALA A 3 -38.31 -37.77 -35.89
CA ALA A 3 -38.04 -39.21 -35.93
C ALA A 3 -38.44 -39.97 -34.64
N LEU A 4 -38.29 -39.35 -33.47
CA LEU A 4 -38.67 -39.96 -32.19
C LEU A 4 -40.19 -40.00 -32.00
N VAL A 5 -40.89 -38.95 -32.45
CA VAL A 5 -42.36 -38.93 -32.49
C VAL A 5 -42.88 -40.02 -33.43
N ILE A 6 -42.27 -40.18 -34.60
CA ILE A 6 -42.62 -41.24 -35.57
C ILE A 6 -42.42 -42.64 -34.95
N VAL A 7 -41.28 -42.90 -34.30
CA VAL A 7 -41.02 -44.18 -33.61
C VAL A 7 -42.02 -44.43 -32.47
N PHE A 8 -42.35 -43.41 -31.68
CA PHE A 8 -43.34 -43.51 -30.60
C PHE A 8 -44.75 -43.82 -31.14
N CYS A 9 -45.20 -43.11 -32.17
CA CYS A 9 -46.48 -43.35 -32.83
C CYS A 9 -46.54 -44.75 -33.47
N LEU A 10 -45.46 -45.20 -34.13
CA LEU A 10 -45.37 -46.53 -34.71
C LEU A 10 -45.46 -47.62 -33.64
N ALA A 11 -44.73 -47.47 -32.53
CA ALA A 11 -44.76 -48.41 -31.40
C ALA A 11 -46.15 -48.45 -30.71
N GLY A 12 -46.82 -47.30 -30.58
CA GLY A 12 -48.19 -47.21 -30.08
C GLY A 12 -49.20 -47.91 -30.98
N LEU A 13 -49.14 -47.68 -32.30
CA LEU A 13 -49.98 -48.36 -33.29
C LEU A 13 -49.74 -49.88 -33.29
N LEU A 14 -48.48 -50.32 -33.26
CA LEU A 14 -48.12 -51.74 -33.21
C LEU A 14 -48.59 -52.41 -31.90
N THR A 15 -48.46 -51.72 -30.77
CA THR A 15 -49.00 -52.18 -29.46
C THR A 15 -50.52 -52.32 -29.50
N SER A 16 -51.22 -51.34 -30.07
CA SER A 16 -52.69 -51.34 -30.18
C SER A 16 -53.18 -52.48 -31.09
N LEU A 17 -52.53 -52.69 -32.23
CA LEU A 17 -52.83 -53.78 -33.15
C LEU A 17 -52.56 -55.16 -32.51
N TRP A 18 -51.47 -55.29 -31.75
CA TRP A 18 -51.14 -56.52 -31.02
C TRP A 18 -52.17 -56.85 -29.92
N LEU A 19 -52.56 -55.87 -29.10
CA LEU A 19 -53.61 -56.06 -28.09
C LEU A 19 -54.97 -56.40 -28.72
N GLY A 20 -55.35 -55.73 -29.82
CA GLY A 20 -56.55 -56.06 -30.57
C GLY A 20 -56.54 -57.50 -31.10
N GLY A 21 -55.41 -57.94 -31.66
CA GLY A 21 -55.20 -59.33 -32.07
C GLY A 21 -55.29 -60.33 -30.92
N ALA A 22 -54.70 -60.03 -29.76
CA ALA A 22 -54.76 -60.89 -28.58
C ALA A 22 -56.18 -61.03 -28.01
N VAL A 23 -56.94 -59.92 -27.95
CA VAL A 23 -58.36 -59.91 -27.52
C VAL A 23 -59.22 -60.74 -28.47
N LEU A 24 -59.03 -60.61 -29.79
CA LEU A 24 -59.73 -61.41 -30.79
C LEU A 24 -59.36 -62.90 -30.72
N TYR A 25 -58.07 -63.23 -30.52
CA TYR A 25 -57.59 -64.60 -30.35
C TYR A 25 -58.20 -65.27 -29.12
N ILE A 26 -58.19 -64.60 -27.96
CA ILE A 26 -58.83 -65.08 -26.73
C ILE A 26 -60.32 -65.31 -26.94
N GLY A 27 -61.02 -64.33 -27.54
CA GLY A 27 -62.47 -64.40 -27.77
C GLY A 27 -62.91 -65.43 -28.80
N SER A 28 -62.02 -65.93 -29.67
CA SER A 28 -62.37 -66.87 -30.75
C SER A 28 -61.82 -68.29 -30.59
N LEU A 29 -60.68 -68.49 -29.92
CA LEU A 29 -60.07 -69.81 -29.72
C LEU A 29 -60.10 -70.31 -28.27
N VAL A 30 -60.09 -69.43 -27.27
CA VAL A 30 -59.99 -69.81 -25.85
C VAL A 30 -61.35 -69.76 -25.15
N GLY A 31 -62.13 -68.70 -25.42
CA GLY A 31 -63.35 -68.38 -24.70
C GLY A 31 -63.06 -67.70 -23.36
N TRP A 32 -63.79 -66.62 -23.07
CA TRP A 32 -63.59 -65.84 -21.84
C TRP A 32 -63.95 -66.64 -20.57
N ASP A 33 -64.96 -67.51 -20.66
CA ASP A 33 -65.39 -68.37 -19.55
C ASP A 33 -64.31 -69.39 -19.18
N SER A 34 -63.73 -70.08 -20.18
CA SER A 34 -62.63 -71.03 -19.98
C SER A 34 -61.41 -70.37 -19.31
N LEU A 35 -61.10 -69.13 -19.68
CA LEU A 35 -59.93 -68.39 -19.18
C LEU A 35 -60.03 -68.10 -17.67
N MET A 36 -61.25 -68.03 -17.12
CA MET A 36 -61.50 -67.88 -15.68
C MET A 36 -61.47 -69.20 -14.89
N LEU A 37 -61.44 -70.36 -15.57
CA LEU A 37 -61.28 -71.68 -14.96
C LEU A 37 -59.83 -72.22 -15.06
N LEU A 38 -58.91 -71.49 -15.68
CA LEU A 38 -57.52 -71.92 -15.84
C LEU A 38 -56.74 -71.88 -14.50
N PRO A 39 -55.74 -72.76 -14.31
CA PRO A 39 -54.81 -72.67 -13.19
C PRO A 39 -54.07 -71.32 -13.18
N PRO A 40 -53.78 -70.72 -12.01
CA PRO A 40 -53.07 -69.44 -11.92
C PRO A 40 -51.68 -69.43 -12.58
N SER A 41 -51.00 -70.58 -12.66
CA SER A 41 -49.76 -70.76 -13.43
C SER A 41 -49.94 -70.46 -14.91
N ASP A 42 -51.04 -70.93 -15.48
CA ASP A 42 -51.29 -70.97 -16.91
C ASP A 42 -51.84 -69.62 -17.36
N MET A 43 -52.64 -68.97 -16.50
CA MET A 43 -52.97 -67.55 -16.60
C MET A 43 -51.69 -66.68 -16.59
N ALA A 44 -50.73 -66.95 -15.70
CA ALA A 44 -49.49 -66.19 -15.64
C ALA A 44 -48.62 -66.38 -16.91
N VAL A 45 -48.57 -67.59 -17.47
CA VAL A 45 -47.89 -67.85 -18.76
C VAL A 45 -48.59 -67.12 -19.92
N LEU A 46 -49.93 -67.12 -19.97
CA LEU A 46 -50.71 -66.42 -20.99
C LEU A 46 -50.49 -64.90 -20.89
N VAL A 47 -50.55 -64.32 -19.69
CA VAL A 47 -50.25 -62.90 -19.43
C VAL A 47 -48.81 -62.57 -19.83
N ALA A 48 -47.82 -63.38 -19.43
CA ALA A 48 -46.43 -63.16 -19.80
C ALA A 48 -46.20 -63.22 -21.32
N GLY A 49 -46.84 -64.16 -22.02
CA GLY A 49 -46.78 -64.27 -23.47
C GLY A 49 -47.47 -63.13 -24.21
N THR A 50 -48.60 -62.62 -23.71
CA THR A 50 -49.34 -61.51 -24.32
C THR A 50 -48.65 -60.16 -24.11
N PHE A 51 -48.19 -59.86 -22.88
CA PHE A 51 -47.62 -58.57 -22.51
C PHE A 51 -46.10 -58.48 -22.65
N GLY A 52 -45.37 -59.61 -22.61
CA GLY A 52 -43.90 -59.65 -22.75
C GLY A 52 -43.36 -58.93 -24.01
N PRO A 53 -43.90 -59.19 -25.21
CA PRO A 53 -43.52 -58.48 -26.43
C PRO A 53 -43.76 -56.98 -26.37
N VAL A 54 -44.84 -56.54 -25.70
CA VAL A 54 -45.19 -55.12 -25.51
C VAL A 54 -44.17 -54.46 -24.57
N VAL A 55 -43.85 -55.08 -23.44
CA VAL A 55 -42.85 -54.57 -22.50
C VAL A 55 -41.48 -54.46 -23.17
N ALA A 56 -41.06 -55.47 -23.94
CA ALA A 56 -39.80 -55.45 -24.70
C ALA A 56 -39.76 -54.31 -25.73
N LEU A 57 -40.86 -54.07 -26.46
CA LEU A 57 -40.98 -52.96 -27.42
C LEU A 57 -40.79 -51.60 -26.73
N TRP A 58 -41.47 -51.38 -25.60
CA TRP A 58 -41.39 -50.12 -24.85
C TRP A 58 -40.01 -49.89 -24.22
N LEU A 59 -39.34 -50.95 -23.74
CA LEU A 59 -37.95 -50.85 -23.27
C LEU A 59 -36.98 -50.46 -24.40
N LEU A 60 -37.16 -51.00 -25.61
CA LEU A 60 -36.35 -50.63 -26.78
C LEU A 60 -36.54 -49.14 -27.18
N VAL A 61 -37.78 -48.66 -27.20
CA VAL A 61 -38.09 -47.23 -27.46
C VAL A 61 -37.49 -46.33 -26.37
N GLY A 62 -37.58 -46.75 -25.10
CA GLY A 62 -36.95 -46.05 -23.97
C GLY A 62 -35.43 -45.97 -24.10
N PHE A 63 -34.77 -47.07 -24.48
CA PHE A 63 -33.33 -47.12 -24.71
C PHE A 63 -32.88 -46.18 -25.85
N ILE A 64 -33.61 -46.17 -26.97
CA ILE A 64 -33.35 -45.26 -28.10
C ILE A 64 -33.50 -43.79 -27.67
N ASN A 65 -34.52 -43.46 -26.86
CA ASN A 65 -34.71 -42.11 -26.32
C ASN A 65 -33.57 -41.70 -25.38
N MET A 66 -33.09 -42.62 -24.53
CA MET A 66 -31.96 -42.40 -23.62
C MET A 66 -30.67 -42.11 -24.41
N ALA A 67 -30.34 -42.93 -25.40
CA ALA A 67 -29.17 -42.74 -26.27
C ALA A 67 -29.25 -41.41 -27.06
N ALA A 68 -30.42 -41.10 -27.63
CA ALA A 68 -30.65 -39.84 -28.36
C ALA A 68 -30.62 -38.58 -27.47
N SER A 69 -30.68 -38.75 -26.14
CA SER A 69 -30.60 -37.67 -25.15
C SER A 69 -29.17 -37.44 -24.66
N GLY A 70 -28.39 -38.51 -24.44
CA GLY A 70 -27.02 -38.45 -23.94
C GLY A 70 -26.08 -37.56 -24.77
N HIS A 71 -26.10 -37.71 -26.10
CA HIS A 71 -25.24 -36.94 -27.01
C HIS A 71 -25.44 -35.42 -26.97
N ARG A 72 -26.53 -34.91 -26.38
CA ARG A 72 -26.70 -33.45 -26.18
C ARG A 72 -25.93 -32.91 -24.97
N GLN A 73 -25.69 -33.76 -23.97
CA GLN A 73 -25.00 -33.36 -22.74
C GLN A 73 -23.50 -33.16 -23.00
N GLU A 74 -22.88 -34.01 -23.82
CA GLU A 74 -21.47 -33.95 -24.19
C GLU A 74 -21.07 -32.60 -24.82
N HIS A 75 -21.89 -32.06 -25.73
CA HIS A 75 -21.65 -30.75 -26.34
C HIS A 75 -21.78 -29.60 -25.33
N VAL A 76 -22.79 -29.61 -24.47
CA VAL A 76 -22.98 -28.58 -23.43
C VAL A 76 -21.80 -28.58 -22.45
N LEU A 77 -21.39 -29.76 -21.97
CA LEU A 77 -20.24 -29.92 -21.07
C LEU A 77 -18.94 -29.43 -21.71
N ASN A 78 -18.70 -29.72 -22.99
CA ASN A 78 -17.52 -29.22 -23.72
C ASN A 78 -17.54 -27.68 -23.87
N THR A 79 -18.70 -27.08 -24.19
CA THR A 79 -18.82 -25.60 -24.25
C THR A 79 -18.59 -24.94 -22.88
N LEU A 80 -19.11 -25.53 -21.80
CA LEU A 80 -18.88 -25.04 -20.43
C LEU A 80 -17.40 -25.18 -20.02
N ALA A 81 -16.74 -26.27 -20.40
CA ALA A 81 -15.31 -26.48 -20.14
C ALA A 81 -14.44 -25.47 -20.91
N GLN A 82 -14.79 -25.12 -22.14
CA GLN A 82 -14.10 -24.08 -22.92
C GLN A 82 -14.35 -22.68 -22.34
N GLN A 83 -15.59 -22.34 -22.00
CA GLN A 83 -15.93 -21.07 -21.34
C GLN A 83 -15.23 -20.92 -19.99
N SER A 84 -15.15 -21.99 -19.20
CA SER A 84 -14.40 -22.02 -17.93
C SER A 84 -12.92 -21.68 -18.14
N ARG A 85 -12.24 -22.29 -19.14
CA ARG A 85 -10.83 -21.99 -19.45
C ARG A 85 -10.62 -20.52 -19.82
N HIS A 86 -11.38 -20.00 -20.78
CA HIS A 86 -11.29 -18.58 -21.16
C HIS A 86 -11.61 -17.63 -20.00
N THR A 87 -12.51 -18.03 -19.11
CA THR A 87 -12.81 -17.25 -17.89
C THR A 87 -11.61 -17.24 -16.94
N SER A 88 -10.93 -18.38 -16.74
CA SER A 88 -9.69 -18.45 -15.96
C SER A 88 -8.57 -17.59 -16.57
N ASP A 89 -8.35 -17.65 -17.89
CA ASP A 89 -7.34 -16.84 -18.58
C ASP A 89 -7.60 -15.33 -18.37
N HIS A 90 -8.86 -14.90 -18.49
CA HIS A 90 -9.28 -13.53 -18.22
C HIS A 90 -9.16 -13.13 -16.75
N VAL A 91 -9.45 -14.04 -15.81
CA VAL A 91 -9.28 -13.80 -14.36
C VAL A 91 -7.80 -13.68 -14.00
N GLU A 92 -6.91 -14.51 -14.55
CA GLU A 92 -5.46 -14.40 -14.30
C GLU A 92 -4.93 -13.05 -14.80
N ALA A 93 -5.31 -12.65 -16.03
CA ALA A 93 -4.94 -11.34 -16.57
C ALA A 93 -5.45 -10.19 -15.69
N GLN A 94 -6.71 -10.24 -15.25
CA GLN A 94 -7.29 -9.23 -14.35
C GLN A 94 -6.60 -9.20 -12.99
N VAL A 95 -6.33 -10.36 -12.37
CA VAL A 95 -5.60 -10.45 -11.09
C VAL A 95 -4.19 -9.87 -11.23
N ARG A 96 -3.47 -10.17 -12.32
CA ARG A 96 -2.16 -9.58 -12.60
C ARG A 96 -2.23 -8.06 -12.74
N THR A 97 -3.20 -7.54 -13.48
CA THR A 97 -3.40 -6.09 -13.63
C THR A 97 -3.79 -5.43 -12.29
N LEU A 98 -4.65 -6.06 -11.49
CA LEU A 98 -5.03 -5.56 -10.16
C LEU A 98 -3.84 -5.55 -9.19
N LEU A 99 -2.99 -6.58 -9.19
CA LEU A 99 -1.76 -6.61 -8.40
C LEU A 99 -0.77 -5.52 -8.82
N GLN A 100 -0.64 -5.26 -10.13
CA GLN A 100 0.16 -4.14 -10.65
C GLN A 100 -0.42 -2.78 -10.22
N MET A 101 -1.72 -2.56 -10.38
CA MET A 101 -2.40 -1.35 -9.93
C MET A 101 -2.30 -1.14 -8.40
N GLN A 102 -2.34 -2.23 -7.62
CA GLN A 102 -2.17 -2.20 -6.16
C GLN A 102 -0.74 -1.85 -5.76
N ALA A 103 0.27 -2.37 -6.48
CA ALA A 103 1.67 -2.00 -6.28
C ALA A 103 1.93 -0.53 -6.63
N ASP A 104 1.44 -0.06 -7.78
CA ASP A 104 1.54 1.35 -8.19
C ASP A 104 0.80 2.29 -7.23
N SER A 105 -0.39 1.91 -6.76
CA SER A 105 -1.17 2.69 -5.79
C SER A 105 -0.44 2.81 -4.45
N ARG A 106 0.11 1.70 -3.93
CA ARG A 106 0.97 1.71 -2.72
C ARG A 106 2.21 2.60 -2.91
N ARG A 107 2.88 2.50 -4.06
CA ARG A 107 4.07 3.30 -4.37
C ARG A 107 3.76 4.80 -4.44
N ARG A 108 2.61 5.19 -5.00
CA ARG A 108 2.15 6.59 -5.02
C ARG A 108 1.83 7.09 -3.60
N ALA A 109 1.06 6.32 -2.83
CA ALA A 109 0.74 6.66 -1.44
C ALA A 109 1.99 6.82 -0.55
N ALA A 110 3.02 5.99 -0.74
CA ALA A 110 4.30 6.12 -0.04
C ALA A 110 5.06 7.40 -0.42
N VAL A 111 5.07 7.77 -1.71
CA VAL A 111 5.68 9.05 -2.17
C VAL A 111 4.89 10.26 -1.65
N GLU A 112 3.56 10.22 -1.69
CA GLU A 112 2.69 11.28 -1.15
C GLU A 112 2.86 11.46 0.36
N GLY A 113 2.96 10.34 1.11
CA GLY A 113 3.27 10.34 2.54
C GLY A 113 4.67 10.90 2.86
N MET A 114 5.66 10.62 2.02
CA MET A 114 7.01 11.18 2.12
C MET A 114 7.05 12.68 1.79
N GLU A 115 6.36 13.15 0.75
CA GLU A 115 6.24 14.59 0.45
C GLU A 115 5.59 15.34 1.63
N LEU A 116 4.55 14.75 2.25
CA LEU A 116 3.92 15.29 3.45
C LEU A 116 4.89 15.33 4.64
N ALA A 117 5.66 14.27 4.89
CA ALA A 117 6.65 14.22 5.96
C ALA A 117 7.80 15.23 5.76
N LEU A 118 8.28 15.42 4.53
CA LEU A 118 9.31 16.41 4.20
C LEU A 118 8.81 17.86 4.34
N ARG A 119 7.52 18.11 4.07
CA ARG A 119 6.89 19.42 4.32
C ARG A 119 6.71 19.69 5.82
N ASP A 120 6.32 18.69 6.57
CA ASP A 120 6.17 18.70 8.03
C ASP A 120 7.53 18.95 8.74
N LEU A 121 8.60 18.28 8.29
CA LEU A 121 9.96 18.53 8.75
C LEU A 121 10.44 19.96 8.45
N ASN A 122 10.16 20.48 7.24
CA ASN A 122 10.47 21.88 6.92
C ASN A 122 9.68 22.87 7.79
N ALA A 123 8.44 22.56 8.19
CA ALA A 123 7.65 23.41 9.10
C ALA A 123 8.24 23.47 10.51
N HIS A 124 8.71 22.35 11.05
CA HIS A 124 9.43 22.32 12.31
C HIS A 124 10.77 23.08 12.22
N ALA A 125 11.52 22.91 11.12
CA ALA A 125 12.76 23.63 10.88
C ALA A 125 12.57 25.14 10.73
N SER A 126 11.51 25.62 10.05
CA SER A 126 11.21 27.05 9.93
C SER A 126 10.83 27.65 11.29
N LEU A 127 10.00 26.95 12.07
CA LEU A 127 9.59 27.37 13.41
C LEU A 127 10.80 27.53 14.35
N LEU A 128 11.74 26.59 14.32
CA LEU A 128 13.01 26.68 15.06
C LEU A 128 13.88 27.84 14.56
N ALA A 129 13.98 28.04 13.23
CA ALA A 129 14.78 29.10 12.65
C ALA A 129 14.28 30.51 13.03
N GLU A 130 12.97 30.73 13.03
CA GLU A 130 12.38 32.01 13.46
C GLU A 130 12.44 32.20 14.99
N ARG A 131 11.99 31.21 15.78
CA ARG A 131 11.89 31.36 17.25
C ARG A 131 13.24 31.49 17.95
N LEU A 132 14.27 30.79 17.49
CA LEU A 132 15.62 30.92 18.04
C LEU A 132 16.33 32.19 17.52
N GLY A 133 15.71 32.96 16.63
CA GLY A 133 16.26 34.19 16.06
C GLY A 133 17.39 33.95 15.07
N MET A 134 17.40 32.81 14.38
CA MET A 134 18.31 32.57 13.27
C MET A 134 17.87 33.40 12.05
N VAL A 135 16.60 33.30 11.68
CA VAL A 135 16.05 33.78 10.41
C VAL A 135 14.90 34.73 10.70
N SER A 136 14.88 35.90 10.07
CA SER A 136 13.73 36.80 10.14
C SER A 136 12.55 36.28 9.32
N THR A 137 11.32 36.61 9.68
CA THR A 137 10.10 36.12 8.97
C THR A 137 10.11 36.42 7.46
N ALA A 138 10.76 37.49 7.02
CA ALA A 138 10.95 37.80 5.59
C ALA A 138 11.95 36.86 4.89
N GLU A 139 13.03 36.48 5.56
CA GLU A 139 13.96 35.44 5.08
C GLU A 139 13.31 34.04 5.15
N ALA A 140 12.48 33.77 6.16
CA ALA A 140 11.75 32.51 6.30
C ALA A 140 10.75 32.31 5.15
N GLU A 141 9.99 33.36 4.78
CA GLU A 141 9.13 33.36 3.59
C GLU A 141 9.96 33.17 2.30
N THR A 142 11.18 33.71 2.23
CA THR A 142 12.11 33.50 1.11
C THR A 142 12.58 32.03 1.03
N LEU A 143 12.82 31.38 2.17
CA LEU A 143 13.12 29.94 2.24
C LEU A 143 11.90 29.07 1.89
N TRP A 144 10.68 29.47 2.27
CA TRP A 144 9.43 28.83 1.81
C TRP A 144 9.23 28.98 0.30
N GLY A 145 9.53 30.15 -0.28
CA GLY A 145 9.54 30.34 -1.72
C GLY A 145 10.49 29.37 -2.44
N ARG A 146 11.65 29.07 -1.84
CA ARG A 146 12.61 28.07 -2.35
C ARG A 146 12.09 26.64 -2.25
N THR A 147 11.54 26.21 -1.10
CA THR A 147 10.98 24.84 -0.97
C THR A 147 9.82 24.60 -1.91
N VAL A 148 8.92 25.58 -2.09
CA VAL A 148 7.80 25.52 -3.06
C VAL A 148 8.29 25.47 -4.52
N SER A 149 9.47 26.04 -4.79
CA SER A 149 10.13 26.02 -6.10
C SER A 149 10.94 24.74 -6.39
N GLY A 150 11.07 23.82 -5.42
CA GLY A 150 11.74 22.53 -5.58
C GLY A 150 13.01 22.34 -4.74
N ASP A 151 13.50 23.36 -4.06
CA ASP A 151 14.63 23.27 -3.14
C ASP A 151 14.16 22.78 -1.75
N VAL A 152 13.84 21.49 -1.67
CA VAL A 152 13.29 20.82 -0.46
C VAL A 152 14.21 20.96 0.77
N TRP A 153 15.49 21.28 0.55
CA TRP A 153 16.51 21.38 1.59
C TRP A 153 16.84 22.83 2.00
N ALA A 154 16.11 23.83 1.52
CA ALA A 154 16.42 25.25 1.78
C ALA A 154 16.62 25.58 3.27
N PHE A 155 15.72 25.10 4.15
CA PHE A 155 15.88 25.28 5.61
C PHE A 155 17.06 24.47 6.17
N ALA A 156 17.21 23.20 5.81
CA ALA A 156 18.35 22.38 6.26
C ALA A 156 19.70 23.00 5.88
N GLN A 157 19.82 23.55 4.67
CA GLN A 157 21.02 24.25 4.25
C GLN A 157 21.24 25.56 5.01
N ALA A 158 20.18 26.29 5.42
CA ALA A 158 20.31 27.49 6.25
C ALA A 158 20.87 27.19 7.65
N PHE A 159 20.47 26.06 8.27
CA PHE A 159 21.09 25.55 9.50
C PHE A 159 22.55 25.15 9.27
N LEU A 160 22.82 24.30 8.27
CA LEU A 160 24.16 23.74 8.03
C LEU A 160 25.21 24.77 7.64
N VAL A 161 24.84 25.80 6.86
CA VAL A 161 25.76 26.91 6.51
C VAL A 161 26.17 27.70 7.75
N ARG A 162 25.25 27.92 8.70
CA ARG A 162 25.55 28.63 9.94
C ARG A 162 26.34 27.78 10.93
N ALA A 163 26.06 26.48 11.01
CA ALA A 163 26.85 25.53 11.77
C ALA A 163 28.30 25.42 11.26
N ALA A 164 28.50 25.43 9.94
CA ALA A 164 29.83 25.45 9.34
C ALA A 164 30.58 26.79 9.56
N ALA A 165 29.85 27.90 9.75
CA ALA A 165 30.43 29.22 10.00
C ALA A 165 30.77 29.47 11.48
N TYR A 166 30.07 28.83 12.41
CA TYR A 166 30.22 29.05 13.86
C TYR A 166 30.28 27.70 14.61
N PRO A 167 31.44 27.27 15.14
CA PRO A 167 31.56 25.99 15.84
C PRO A 167 30.61 25.85 17.04
N GLU A 168 30.44 26.91 17.83
CA GLU A 168 29.54 26.95 18.99
C GLU A 168 28.06 27.14 18.62
N PHE A 169 27.67 26.98 17.36
CA PHE A 169 26.30 27.25 16.90
C PHE A 169 25.24 26.41 17.65
N ALA A 170 25.51 25.13 17.88
CA ALA A 170 24.61 24.26 18.65
C ALA A 170 24.49 24.70 20.12
N GLY A 171 25.59 25.14 20.75
CA GLY A 171 25.57 25.71 22.10
C GLY A 171 24.73 26.99 22.19
N MET A 172 24.95 27.93 21.27
CA MET A 172 24.17 29.18 21.20
C MET A 172 22.67 28.93 20.92
N LEU A 173 22.32 27.90 20.14
CA LEU A 173 20.92 27.49 20.00
C LEU A 173 20.37 26.82 21.27
N ALA A 174 21.16 26.00 21.97
CA ALA A 174 20.73 25.30 23.18
C ALA A 174 20.38 26.27 24.33
N GLU A 175 21.23 27.29 24.56
CA GLU A 175 20.96 28.35 25.55
C GLU A 175 19.66 29.11 25.26
N ARG A 176 19.37 29.37 23.99
CA ARG A 176 18.16 30.08 23.55
C ARG A 176 16.92 29.18 23.64
N ALA A 177 17.04 27.91 23.28
CA ALA A 177 15.97 26.92 23.38
C ALA A 177 15.61 26.58 24.83
N LEU A 178 16.56 26.64 25.77
CA LEU A 178 16.31 26.39 27.20
C LEU A 178 15.25 27.33 27.80
N GLY A 179 15.08 28.53 27.23
CA GLY A 179 14.04 29.50 27.61
C GLY A 179 12.72 29.37 26.85
N ASP A 180 12.62 28.51 25.83
CA ASP A 180 11.45 28.39 24.95
C ASP A 180 10.98 26.93 24.79
N PRO A 181 9.95 26.49 25.55
CA PRO A 181 9.46 25.12 25.48
C PRO A 181 8.86 24.77 24.11
N VAL A 182 8.41 25.76 23.32
CA VAL A 182 7.89 25.53 21.97
C VAL A 182 9.01 25.12 21.01
N SER A 183 10.19 25.73 21.12
CA SER A 183 11.37 25.30 20.35
C SER A 183 11.85 23.92 20.79
N VAL A 184 11.90 23.61 22.09
CA VAL A 184 12.27 22.26 22.57
C VAL A 184 11.28 21.20 22.05
N GLN A 185 9.98 21.49 22.06
CA GLN A 185 8.97 20.59 21.50
C GLN A 185 9.13 20.43 19.97
N ALA A 186 9.36 21.52 19.24
CA ALA A 186 9.54 21.49 17.80
C ALA A 186 10.78 20.67 17.38
N LEU A 187 11.86 20.76 18.17
CA LEU A 187 13.09 19.98 18.01
C LEU A 187 12.82 18.48 18.16
N HIS A 188 12.19 18.05 19.26
CA HIS A 188 11.86 16.65 19.49
C HIS A 188 10.88 16.10 18.44
N CYS A 189 9.92 16.92 17.98
CA CYS A 189 9.03 16.54 16.89
C CYS A 189 9.80 16.34 15.57
N PHE A 190 10.76 17.20 15.23
CA PHE A 190 11.60 17.06 14.04
C PHE A 190 12.43 15.77 14.08
N ILE A 191 13.11 15.50 15.20
CA ILE A 191 13.97 14.31 15.39
C ILE A 191 13.15 13.03 15.17
N ARG A 192 12.09 12.84 15.97
CA ARG A 192 11.18 11.69 15.87
C ARG A 192 10.57 11.54 14.47
N ARG A 193 10.32 12.65 13.75
CA ARG A 193 9.75 12.63 12.41
C ARG A 193 10.77 12.26 11.33
N CYS A 194 12.05 12.60 11.51
CA CYS A 194 13.14 12.11 10.67
C CYS A 194 13.35 10.60 10.85
N GLU A 195 13.37 10.12 12.09
CA GLU A 195 13.52 8.70 12.41
C GLU A 195 12.38 7.87 11.79
N ALA A 196 11.13 8.31 11.99
CA ALA A 196 9.96 7.71 11.35
C ALA A 196 10.07 7.70 9.82
N LEU A 197 10.46 8.82 9.19
CA LEU A 197 10.65 8.88 7.74
C LEU A 197 11.72 7.91 7.23
N ARG A 198 12.85 7.78 7.93
CA ARG A 198 13.89 6.79 7.57
C ARG A 198 13.38 5.36 7.67
N HIS A 199 12.58 5.05 8.70
CA HIS A 199 11.99 3.73 8.87
C HIS A 199 11.00 3.37 7.76
N GLU A 200 10.10 4.29 7.40
CA GLU A 200 9.15 4.14 6.28
C GLU A 200 9.88 3.90 4.93
N VAL A 201 10.95 4.66 4.67
CA VAL A 201 11.75 4.53 3.44
C VAL A 201 12.44 3.16 3.36
N GLN A 202 12.94 2.63 4.49
CA GLN A 202 13.54 1.30 4.57
C GLN A 202 12.50 0.16 4.45
N GLN A 203 11.27 0.34 4.92
CA GLN A 203 10.21 -0.67 4.80
C GLN A 203 9.63 -0.79 3.38
N HIS A 204 9.57 0.31 2.61
CA HIS A 204 8.79 0.37 1.38
C HIS A 204 9.57 0.15 0.07
N ASP A 205 10.82 -0.33 0.15
CA ASP A 205 11.68 -0.66 -1.01
C ASP A 205 11.70 0.46 -2.07
N LEU A 206 11.77 1.71 -1.57
CA LEU A 206 11.74 2.90 -2.41
C LEU A 206 13.06 3.04 -3.17
N HIS A 207 12.99 3.60 -4.38
CA HIS A 207 14.10 3.63 -5.33
C HIS A 207 15.41 4.11 -4.67
N PRO A 208 16.52 3.34 -4.70
CA PRO A 208 17.65 3.49 -3.76
C PRO A 208 18.23 4.91 -3.60
N LEU A 209 18.22 5.70 -4.68
CA LEU A 209 18.64 7.10 -4.68
C LEU A 209 17.89 7.96 -3.65
N PHE A 210 16.62 7.70 -3.35
CA PHE A 210 15.88 8.45 -2.31
C PHE A 210 16.33 8.08 -0.90
N GLY A 211 16.61 6.79 -0.64
CA GLY A 211 17.23 6.35 0.61
C GLY A 211 18.57 7.05 0.81
N GLN A 212 19.45 6.97 -0.18
CA GLN A 212 20.77 7.62 -0.13
C GLN A 212 20.67 9.14 0.06
N VAL A 213 19.78 9.84 -0.64
CA VAL A 213 19.56 11.29 -0.47
C VAL A 213 19.03 11.65 0.92
N ILE A 214 18.25 10.78 1.57
CA ILE A 214 17.75 10.99 2.94
C ILE A 214 18.83 10.67 3.99
N GLU A 215 19.64 9.63 3.79
CA GLU A 215 20.62 9.14 4.76
C GLU A 215 22.01 9.81 4.66
N GLU A 216 22.41 10.30 3.48
CA GLU A 216 23.69 11.00 3.27
C GLU A 216 23.52 12.51 3.02
N GLY A 217 22.29 12.97 2.76
CA GLY A 217 22.00 14.33 2.33
C GLY A 217 21.92 15.39 3.45
N PRO A 218 21.43 16.61 3.13
CA PRO A 218 21.29 17.71 4.09
C PRO A 218 20.40 17.36 5.28
N LEU A 219 19.40 16.48 5.10
CA LEU A 219 18.49 16.09 6.18
C LEU A 219 19.19 15.29 7.28
N ALA A 220 19.99 14.29 6.92
CA ALA A 220 20.78 13.51 7.89
C ALA A 220 21.76 14.38 8.68
N ARG A 221 22.41 15.34 8.02
CA ARG A 221 23.32 16.28 8.69
C ARG A 221 22.59 17.28 9.61
N LEU A 222 21.39 17.72 9.23
CA LEU A 222 20.54 18.52 10.11
C LEU A 222 20.08 17.69 11.31
N HIS A 223 19.71 16.43 11.10
CA HIS A 223 19.32 15.51 12.17
C HIS A 223 20.44 15.31 13.20
N THR A 224 21.68 15.07 12.77
CA THR A 224 22.82 14.96 13.68
C THR A 224 23.10 16.26 14.46
N LEU A 225 22.87 17.42 13.85
CA LEU A 225 22.98 18.72 14.55
C LEU A 225 21.85 18.90 15.57
N PHE A 226 20.64 18.42 15.26
CA PHE A 226 19.49 18.51 16.16
C PHE A 226 19.58 17.53 17.34
N LEU A 227 20.27 16.41 17.19
CA LEU A 227 20.65 15.54 18.31
C LEU A 227 21.67 16.24 19.24
N ASP A 228 22.79 16.74 18.71
CA ASP A 228 23.78 17.50 19.51
C ASP A 228 23.16 18.74 20.20
N LEU A 229 22.18 19.39 19.56
CA LEU A 229 21.38 20.45 20.16
C LEU A 229 20.48 19.93 21.31
N ALA A 230 19.80 18.79 21.15
CA ALA A 230 18.94 18.21 22.18
C ALA A 230 19.77 17.78 23.42
N ASP A 231 20.88 17.07 23.20
CA ASP A 231 21.80 16.64 24.26
C ASP A 231 22.32 17.84 25.07
N ARG A 232 22.70 18.94 24.39
CA ARG A 232 23.12 20.19 25.05
C ARG A 232 22.00 20.86 25.84
N ILE A 233 20.76 20.82 25.36
CA ILE A 233 19.61 21.37 26.09
C ILE A 233 19.35 20.57 27.38
N GLU A 234 19.55 19.25 27.36
CA GLU A 234 19.44 18.40 28.56
C GLU A 234 20.57 18.70 29.56
N ILE A 235 21.84 18.70 29.11
CA ILE A 235 23.00 19.06 29.96
C ILE A 235 22.84 20.45 30.59
N LEU A 236 22.40 21.46 29.82
CA LEU A 236 22.16 22.81 30.36
C LEU A 236 20.98 22.88 31.32
N ARG A 237 19.95 22.03 31.16
CA ARG A 237 18.84 21.91 32.10
C ARG A 237 19.30 21.32 33.44
N ASP A 238 20.09 20.26 33.40
CA ASP A 238 20.57 19.56 34.60
C ASP A 238 21.57 20.42 35.38
N VAL A 239 22.49 21.10 34.70
CA VAL A 239 23.39 22.10 35.32
C VAL A 239 22.57 23.21 36.00
N ARG A 240 21.50 23.70 35.34
CA ARG A 240 20.63 24.73 35.91
C ARG A 240 19.84 24.24 37.12
N ALA A 241 19.34 23.00 37.10
CA ALA A 241 18.67 22.38 38.23
C ALA A 241 19.62 22.20 39.43
N GLY A 242 20.79 21.59 39.23
CA GLY A 242 21.79 21.41 40.30
C GLY A 242 22.32 22.74 40.87
N SER A 243 22.38 23.81 40.06
CA SER A 243 22.71 25.16 40.53
C SER A 243 21.62 25.76 41.43
N ALA A 244 20.35 25.46 41.16
CA ALA A 244 19.22 25.92 41.95
C ALA A 244 19.16 25.19 43.30
N ASP A 245 19.34 23.87 43.32
CA ASP A 245 19.39 23.08 44.56
C ASP A 245 20.56 23.47 45.46
N SER A 246 21.75 23.69 44.86
CA SER A 246 22.95 24.14 45.59
C SER A 246 22.80 25.56 46.14
N SER A 247 22.06 26.43 45.43
CA SER A 247 21.72 27.77 45.91
C SER A 247 20.68 27.72 47.03
N SER A 248 19.70 26.82 46.91
CA SER A 248 18.63 26.63 47.90
C SER A 248 19.18 26.12 49.23
N SER A 249 20.03 25.08 49.21
CA SER A 249 20.67 24.56 50.43
C SER A 249 21.60 25.57 51.09
N MET A 250 22.40 26.30 50.29
CA MET A 250 23.25 27.39 50.82
C MET A 250 22.44 28.52 51.45
N VAL A 251 21.29 28.89 50.88
CA VAL A 251 20.38 29.88 51.48
C VAL A 251 19.70 29.32 52.73
N GLU A 252 19.25 28.06 52.74
CA GLU A 252 18.60 27.45 53.90
C GLU A 252 19.57 27.31 55.08
N ASP A 253 20.83 26.91 54.84
CA ASP A 253 21.84 26.83 55.90
C ASP A 253 22.26 28.22 56.41
N VAL A 254 22.34 29.25 55.55
CA VAL A 254 22.53 30.65 56.00
C VAL A 254 21.34 31.15 56.82
N VAL A 255 20.10 30.77 56.46
CA VAL A 255 18.89 31.10 57.23
C VAL A 255 18.88 30.38 58.58
N ARG A 256 19.23 29.08 58.63
CA ARG A 256 19.39 28.32 59.88
C ARG A 256 20.49 28.92 60.76
N GLN A 257 21.64 29.25 60.18
CA GLN A 257 22.74 29.85 60.93
C GLN A 257 22.32 31.21 61.51
N LYS A 258 21.63 32.05 60.72
CA LYS A 258 21.09 33.34 61.20
C LYS A 258 20.03 33.17 62.29
N ALA A 259 19.14 32.19 62.17
CA ALA A 259 18.16 31.85 63.21
C ALA A 259 18.85 31.38 64.50
N SER A 260 19.87 30.52 64.40
CA SER A 260 20.65 30.04 65.55
C SER A 260 21.42 31.16 66.27
N SER A 261 21.82 32.20 65.55
CA SER A 261 22.43 33.41 66.13
C SER A 261 21.42 34.45 66.65
N SER A 262 20.11 34.19 66.49
CA SER A 262 19.04 35.11 66.88
C SER A 262 18.15 34.57 68.01
N LEU A 263 18.43 33.39 68.56
CA LEU A 263 17.79 32.88 69.78
C LEU A 263 18.59 33.31 71.02
N GLY A 264 18.44 34.58 71.38
CA GLY A 264 18.92 35.17 72.63
C GLY A 264 18.13 36.44 72.88
N ASP A 265 17.18 36.36 73.83
CA ASP A 265 16.05 37.27 74.06
C ASP A 265 15.12 37.42 72.83
N ASP A 266 13.80 37.23 72.89
CA ASP A 266 12.89 37.27 74.04
C ASP A 266 11.91 36.08 74.08
N SER A 267 11.23 35.92 75.22
CA SER A 267 10.04 35.08 75.36
C SER A 267 8.91 35.88 76.03
N LEU A 268 7.66 35.62 75.61
CA LEU A 268 6.49 35.35 76.46
C LEU A 268 5.19 35.49 75.62
N LEU A 269 4.33 34.45 75.68
CA LEU A 269 2.86 34.47 75.85
C LEU A 269 1.96 35.35 74.94
N LEU A 270 0.74 34.97 74.58
CA LEU A 270 0.01 33.67 74.44
C LEU A 270 -1.32 33.99 73.70
N GLU A 271 -2.23 33.00 73.61
CA GLU A 271 -3.69 33.20 73.56
C GLU A 271 -4.33 33.70 72.23
N GLN A 272 -5.57 33.36 71.85
CA GLN A 272 -6.24 32.04 71.82
C GLN A 272 -7.36 32.05 70.74
N THR A 273 -7.63 30.87 70.17
CA THR A 273 -8.67 30.44 69.22
C THR A 273 -10.03 31.21 69.17
N ASP A 274 -10.62 31.30 67.95
CA ASP A 274 -11.86 30.57 67.51
C ASP A 274 -12.91 31.40 66.72
N PHE A 275 -13.80 30.68 66.02
CA PHE A 275 -15.07 31.04 65.34
C PHE A 275 -15.09 31.91 64.05
N GLY A 276 -15.91 31.46 63.09
CA GLY A 276 -16.35 32.21 61.91
C GLY A 276 -16.76 31.30 60.74
N ASP A 277 -18.07 31.11 60.51
CA ASP A 277 -18.64 30.26 59.44
C ASP A 277 -19.30 31.12 58.33
N GLU A 278 -19.63 30.49 57.19
CA GLU A 278 -20.36 31.04 56.03
C GLU A 278 -19.63 32.16 55.21
N ASN A 279 -19.81 32.32 53.89
CA ASN A 279 -20.85 31.82 52.99
C ASN A 279 -20.37 31.67 51.52
N ASN A 280 -21.15 30.99 50.69
CA ASN A 280 -21.01 30.90 49.23
C ASN A 280 -21.90 31.97 48.54
N PRO A 281 -21.55 32.46 47.33
CA PRO A 281 -22.43 32.11 46.21
C PRO A 281 -21.73 31.90 44.85
N SER A 282 -22.39 31.08 44.02
CA SER A 282 -21.98 30.67 42.68
C SER A 282 -22.23 31.71 41.57
N VAL A 283 -21.27 31.82 40.63
CA VAL A 283 -21.40 32.44 39.29
C VAL A 283 -20.56 31.60 38.32
N SER A 284 -21.16 30.71 37.51
CA SER A 284 -21.71 30.92 36.15
C SER A 284 -20.65 31.08 35.04
N GLU A 285 -20.66 30.15 34.09
CA GLU A 285 -19.86 30.13 32.85
C GLU A 285 -20.29 31.20 31.82
N PRO A 286 -19.45 31.45 30.80
CA PRO A 286 -19.97 31.50 29.43
C PRO A 286 -19.13 30.72 28.39
N GLU A 287 -19.81 30.16 27.38
CA GLU A 287 -19.20 29.60 26.16
C GLU A 287 -18.51 30.66 25.27
N PRO A 288 -17.60 30.22 24.37
CA PRO A 288 -17.40 30.85 23.07
C PRO A 288 -18.02 30.03 21.92
N ALA A 289 -18.95 30.66 21.20
CA ALA A 289 -19.81 30.10 20.16
C ALA A 289 -19.13 29.43 18.94
N TYR A 290 -19.92 28.57 18.28
CA TYR A 290 -19.67 28.00 16.95
C TYR A 290 -19.48 29.08 15.87
N GLY A 291 -18.47 28.95 15.01
CA GLY A 291 -18.24 29.83 13.85
C GLY A 291 -17.87 29.04 12.60
N ALA A 292 -18.59 29.27 11.49
CA ALA A 292 -18.48 28.46 10.28
C ALA A 292 -18.06 29.27 9.04
N GLY A 293 -17.23 28.64 8.19
CA GLY A 293 -17.23 28.91 6.75
C GLY A 293 -15.97 29.56 6.15
N SER A 294 -15.17 28.75 5.46
CA SER A 294 -14.62 29.10 4.13
C SER A 294 -14.12 27.86 3.41
N ARG A 295 -14.68 27.58 2.22
CA ARG A 295 -14.36 26.38 1.42
C ARG A 295 -13.61 26.80 0.16
N ALA A 296 -12.30 27.00 0.30
CA ALA A 296 -11.43 27.41 -0.81
C ALA A 296 -11.40 26.32 -1.91
N THR A 297 -11.52 26.74 -3.17
CA THR A 297 -11.53 25.85 -4.34
C THR A 297 -10.11 25.45 -4.73
N VAL A 298 -9.83 24.14 -4.73
CA VAL A 298 -8.56 23.60 -5.23
C VAL A 298 -8.64 23.43 -6.74
N SER A 299 -7.76 24.13 -7.48
CA SER A 299 -7.51 23.91 -8.91
C SER A 299 -6.32 22.94 -9.08
N PRO A 300 -6.30 22.05 -10.08
CA PRO A 300 -5.35 20.95 -10.13
C PRO A 300 -3.90 21.41 -10.34
N ARG A 301 -2.99 20.88 -9.51
CA ARG A 301 -1.56 21.19 -9.50
C ARG A 301 -0.80 20.15 -10.34
N ALA A 302 0.10 20.59 -11.21
CA ALA A 302 0.92 19.69 -12.03
C ALA A 302 1.80 18.76 -11.17
N SER A 303 2.00 17.53 -11.66
CA SER A 303 2.59 16.37 -11.00
C SER A 303 3.93 16.65 -10.28
N GLY A 304 4.11 16.11 -9.08
CA GLY A 304 5.35 16.24 -8.30
C GLY A 304 6.57 15.59 -8.97
N LEU A 305 6.36 14.49 -9.71
CA LEU A 305 7.40 13.74 -10.43
C LEU A 305 8.25 14.61 -11.36
N ASP A 306 7.62 15.51 -12.13
CA ASP A 306 8.32 16.35 -13.10
C ASP A 306 9.28 17.32 -12.40
N ARG A 307 8.89 17.81 -11.20
CA ARG A 307 9.71 18.73 -10.38
C ARG A 307 10.91 18.01 -9.77
N LEU A 308 10.73 16.78 -9.29
CA LEU A 308 11.81 15.98 -8.73
C LEU A 308 12.82 15.57 -9.81
N HIS A 309 12.35 15.22 -11.01
CA HIS A 309 13.23 14.93 -12.15
C HIS A 309 14.08 16.15 -12.54
N ASP A 310 13.45 17.33 -12.67
CA ASP A 310 14.14 18.56 -13.07
C ASP A 310 15.09 19.09 -11.97
N ALA A 311 14.76 18.90 -10.69
CA ALA A 311 15.67 19.19 -9.58
C ALA A 311 16.91 18.28 -9.57
N LEU A 312 16.75 16.98 -9.85
CA LEU A 312 17.86 16.03 -9.96
C LEU A 312 18.75 16.34 -11.19
N ALA A 313 18.14 16.66 -12.33
CA ALA A 313 18.87 17.00 -13.56
C ALA A 313 19.80 18.21 -13.37
N ARG A 314 19.33 19.24 -12.64
CA ARG A 314 20.11 20.46 -12.33
C ARG A 314 21.33 20.22 -11.43
N MET A 315 21.38 19.12 -10.67
CA MET A 315 22.55 18.78 -9.84
C MET A 315 23.64 17.99 -10.58
N GLY A 316 23.36 17.45 -11.77
CA GLY A 316 24.34 16.68 -12.56
C GLY A 316 25.29 17.52 -13.45
N GLY A 317 25.07 18.83 -13.56
CA GLY A 317 25.69 19.68 -14.59
C GLY A 317 26.68 20.74 -14.07
N GLY A 318 27.76 20.34 -13.39
CA GLY A 318 28.73 21.29 -12.85
C GLY A 318 30.13 20.71 -12.59
N GLY A 319 30.96 20.58 -13.63
CA GLY A 319 32.27 19.92 -13.51
C GLY A 319 33.23 20.17 -14.67
N ALA A 320 33.44 21.43 -15.08
CA ALA A 320 34.46 21.76 -16.09
C ALA A 320 35.86 21.80 -15.44
N TYR A 321 36.76 20.89 -15.83
CA TYR A 321 38.17 20.90 -15.41
C TYR A 321 39.12 20.48 -16.54
N SER A 322 40.16 21.29 -16.74
CA SER A 322 41.34 21.15 -17.61
C SER A 322 42.37 22.17 -17.08
N PRO A 323 43.72 22.02 -17.19
CA PRO A 323 44.52 21.30 -18.20
C PRO A 323 45.10 19.97 -17.61
N SER A 324 46.26 19.38 -17.98
CA SER A 324 47.36 19.73 -18.90
C SER A 324 48.13 18.50 -19.41
N THR A 325 48.84 18.66 -20.54
CA THR A 325 49.93 17.79 -20.99
C THR A 325 51.23 18.06 -20.23
N PRO A 326 52.13 17.05 -20.12
CA PRO A 326 53.33 17.05 -20.97
C PRO A 326 53.50 15.74 -21.78
N GLY A 327 54.60 15.59 -22.51
CA GLY A 327 54.87 14.48 -23.44
C GLY A 327 56.06 13.57 -23.08
N ASP A 328 56.62 12.93 -24.12
CA ASP A 328 57.60 11.81 -24.13
C ASP A 328 57.08 10.46 -23.59
N GLY A 329 57.41 9.31 -24.20
CA GLY A 329 58.07 9.12 -25.50
C GLY A 329 58.40 7.66 -25.89
N ALA A 330 58.17 7.33 -27.17
CA ALA A 330 58.76 6.24 -27.96
C ALA A 330 58.47 4.73 -27.67
N ALA A 331 58.65 3.93 -28.74
CA ALA A 331 58.61 2.46 -28.88
C ALA A 331 57.26 1.72 -28.62
N GLY A 332 56.88 0.69 -29.40
CA GLY A 332 57.41 0.15 -30.66
C GLY A 332 57.50 -1.39 -30.71
N VAL A 333 57.23 -1.99 -31.89
CA VAL A 333 57.24 -3.46 -32.19
C VAL A 333 56.04 -4.24 -31.56
N ALA A 334 55.22 -5.10 -32.18
CA ALA A 334 55.00 -5.69 -33.53
C ALA A 334 55.14 -7.25 -33.60
N GLU A 335 54.38 -7.90 -34.51
CA GLU A 335 54.31 -9.36 -34.80
C GLU A 335 53.74 -10.27 -33.67
N ARG A 336 53.02 -11.40 -33.87
CA ARG A 336 52.45 -12.21 -35.01
C ARG A 336 51.03 -12.68 -34.59
N SER A 337 50.02 -12.94 -35.45
CA SER A 337 49.87 -13.74 -36.69
C SER A 337 49.80 -15.27 -36.50
N VAL A 338 49.08 -15.95 -37.42
CA VAL A 338 48.63 -17.37 -37.46
C VAL A 338 47.24 -17.59 -36.80
N GLN A 339 46.10 -17.83 -37.47
CA GLN A 339 45.70 -18.65 -38.67
C GLN A 339 45.51 -20.15 -38.33
N GLY A 340 44.45 -20.88 -38.70
CA GLY A 340 43.16 -20.60 -39.36
C GLY A 340 42.17 -21.76 -39.00
N GLU A 341 41.28 -22.32 -39.82
CA GLU A 341 40.75 -22.02 -41.17
C GLU A 341 39.55 -22.99 -41.46
N LYS A 342 38.68 -22.69 -42.45
CA LYS A 342 37.64 -23.58 -43.06
C LYS A 342 36.37 -23.90 -42.22
N GLY A 343 35.17 -24.03 -42.81
CA GLY A 343 34.80 -23.78 -44.22
C GLY A 343 33.30 -24.03 -44.53
N ILE A 344 32.80 -23.38 -45.60
CA ILE A 344 31.44 -23.54 -46.18
C ILE A 344 31.54 -24.37 -47.48
N PRO A 345 30.51 -25.16 -47.87
CA PRO A 345 29.52 -24.73 -48.88
C PRO A 345 28.06 -25.06 -48.45
N SER A 346 27.02 -24.27 -48.75
CA SER A 346 26.45 -23.81 -50.04
C SER A 346 25.63 -24.86 -50.80
N ARG A 347 24.29 -24.67 -50.88
CA ARG A 347 23.35 -24.89 -52.03
C ARG A 347 21.95 -24.39 -51.63
N GLU A 348 21.27 -23.56 -52.45
CA GLU A 348 20.18 -23.90 -53.40
C GLU A 348 18.99 -24.67 -52.80
N GLY A 349 17.71 -24.30 -53.02
CA GLY A 349 17.15 -23.21 -53.83
C GLY A 349 15.61 -23.33 -53.99
N GLN A 350 15.02 -22.56 -54.92
CA GLN A 350 13.57 -22.51 -55.29
C GLN A 350 12.65 -21.85 -54.22
N HIS A 351 11.89 -20.79 -54.53
CA HIS A 351 10.78 -20.59 -55.49
C HIS A 351 9.42 -21.18 -55.06
N SER A 352 8.50 -20.31 -54.67
CA SER A 352 7.24 -20.13 -55.40
C SER A 352 6.73 -18.69 -55.24
N ALA A 353 5.79 -18.27 -56.09
CA ALA A 353 5.14 -16.97 -56.09
C ALA A 353 3.66 -17.11 -56.47
N SER A 354 2.91 -16.00 -56.49
CA SER A 354 1.47 -15.92 -56.76
C SER A 354 0.57 -16.59 -55.70
N ASP A 355 -0.71 -16.21 -55.54
CA ASP A 355 -1.48 -15.20 -56.30
C ASP A 355 -2.40 -14.36 -55.42
N ALA A 356 -3.08 -13.38 -56.03
CA ALA A 356 -4.04 -12.47 -55.38
C ALA A 356 -5.48 -12.69 -55.91
N VAL A 357 -6.37 -11.72 -55.58
CA VAL A 357 -7.69 -11.43 -56.19
C VAL A 357 -8.94 -12.08 -55.55
N VAL A 358 -9.86 -11.17 -55.14
CA VAL A 358 -11.29 -11.32 -54.75
C VAL A 358 -11.60 -12.11 -53.46
#